data_AF-A0A379SE65-F1
#
_entry.id   AF-A0A379SE65-F1
#
_cell.length_a   1.000
_cell.length_b   1.000
_cell.length_c   1.000
_cell.angle_alpha   90.00
_cell.angle_beta   90.00
_cell.angle_gamma   90.00
#
_symmetry.space_group_name_H-M   'P 1'
#
loop_
_entity.id
_entity.type
_entity.pdbx_description
1 polymer ?
#
loop_
_entity_poly.entity_id
_entity_poly.type
_entity_poly.pdbx_seq_one_letter_code
_entity_poly.pdbx_strand_id
1 'polypeptide(L)' 'MPVRASIEPLCWENTFFGVNSAIVRIDASAPELTPEALQAWERVQVKVPAENTAWLSALQPLGFSFGRRRGGFRIAGKRA' A
#
# COMPACT_ATOMS: atom_id res chain seq x y z
N MET A 1 13.53 9.88 -1.83
CA MET A 1 13.96 8.48 -2.00
C MET A 1 12.78 7.71 -2.56
N PRO A 2 12.92 7.07 -3.72
CA PRO A 2 11.83 6.30 -4.30
C PRO A 2 11.50 5.09 -3.45
N VAL A 3 10.21 4.88 -3.18
CA VAL A 3 9.73 3.66 -2.51
C VAL A 3 9.64 2.57 -3.56
N ARG A 4 10.32 1.45 -3.36
CA ARG A 4 10.19 0.28 -4.24
C ARG A 4 9.23 -0.73 -3.61
N ALA A 5 8.22 -1.12 -4.37
CA ALA A 5 7.20 -2.02 -3.87
C ALA A 5 6.46 -2.73 -5.01
N SER A 6 6.14 -4.00 -4.78
CA SER A 6 5.32 -4.80 -5.68
C SER A 6 3.85 -4.62 -5.32
N ILE A 7 3.00 -4.49 -6.34
CA ILE A 7 1.55 -4.41 -6.19
C ILE A 7 0.98 -5.79 -6.54
N GLU A 8 0.41 -6.48 -5.55
CA GLU A 8 -0.22 -7.79 -5.75
C GLU A 8 -1.75 -7.66 -5.66
N PRO A 9 -2.51 -8.13 -6.66
CA PRO A 9 -3.97 -8.09 -6.60
C PRO A 9 -4.52 -9.03 -5.52
N LEU A 10 -5.46 -8.53 -4.72
CA LEU A 10 -6.15 -9.32 -3.71
C LEU A 10 -7.36 -10.01 -4.35
N CYS A 11 -7.13 -11.09 -5.12
CA CYS A 11 -8.21 -11.81 -5.81
C CYS A 11 -9.36 -12.24 -4.87
N TRP A 12 -9.04 -12.64 -3.63
CA TRP A 12 -10.05 -12.99 -2.63
C TRP A 12 -10.90 -11.77 -2.21
N GLU A 13 -10.29 -10.61 -1.96
CA GLU A 13 -10.99 -9.39 -1.55
C GLU A 13 -11.80 -8.80 -2.73
N ASN A 14 -11.25 -8.89 -3.94
CA ASN A 14 -11.95 -8.53 -5.18
C ASN A 14 -13.18 -9.40 -5.41
N THR A 15 -13.10 -10.70 -5.12
CA THR A 15 -14.24 -11.63 -5.26
C THR A 15 -15.28 -11.43 -4.15
N PHE A 16 -14.83 -11.14 -2.92
CA PHE A 16 -15.73 -11.01 -1.77
C PHE A 16 -16.44 -9.65 -1.71
N PHE A 17 -15.74 -8.57 -1.99
CA PHE A 17 -16.28 -7.20 -1.94
C PHE A 17 -16.67 -6.65 -3.31
N GLY A 18 -16.27 -7.30 -4.41
CA GLY A 18 -16.49 -6.78 -5.76
C GLY A 18 -15.71 -5.51 -6.07
N VAL A 19 -14.60 -5.25 -5.36
CA VAL A 19 -13.79 -4.03 -5.51
C VAL A 19 -12.37 -4.35 -5.95
N ASN A 20 -11.87 -3.62 -6.96
CA ASN A 20 -10.53 -3.85 -7.50
C ASN A 20 -9.45 -3.45 -6.49
N SER A 21 -9.06 -4.44 -5.68
CA SER A 21 -8.23 -4.26 -4.50
C SER A 21 -6.86 -4.90 -4.70
N ALA A 22 -5.81 -4.18 -4.33
CA ALA A 22 -4.44 -4.67 -4.35
C ALA A 22 -3.70 -4.36 -3.05
N ILE A 23 -2.66 -5.14 -2.78
CA ILE A 23 -1.74 -4.94 -1.68
C ILE A 23 -0.34 -4.57 -2.19
N VAL A 24 0.21 -3.48 -1.66
CA VAL A 24 1.56 -3.01 -1.87
C VAL A 24 2.46 -3.67 -0.84
N ARG A 25 3.46 -4.39 -1.33
CA ARG A 25 4.54 -4.98 -0.54
C ARG A 25 5.83 -4.28 -0.86
N ILE A 26 6.34 -3.55 0.13
CA ILE A 26 7.61 -2.88 0.00
C ILE A 26 8.72 -3.90 -0.08
N ASP A 27 9.51 -3.83 -1.14
CA ASP A 27 10.63 -4.73 -1.39
C ASP A 27 11.70 -3.98 -2.19
N ALA A 28 12.97 -4.11 -1.80
CA ALA A 28 14.06 -3.40 -2.46
C ALA A 28 14.30 -3.90 -3.90
N SER A 29 13.90 -5.14 -4.19
CA SER A 29 14.00 -5.75 -5.52
C SER A 29 12.81 -5.45 -6.43
N ALA A 30 11.77 -4.80 -5.90
CA ALA A 30 10.56 -4.46 -6.65
C ALA A 30 10.73 -3.21 -7.53
N PRO A 31 9.84 -3.01 -8.52
CA PRO A 31 9.75 -1.76 -9.25
C PRO A 31 9.41 -0.57 -8.33
N GLU A 32 9.65 0.63 -8.85
CA GLU A 32 9.36 1.86 -8.15
C GLU A 32 7.85 2.08 -8.02
N LEU A 33 7.40 2.40 -6.80
CA LEU A 33 6.00 2.64 -6.49
C LEU A 33 5.60 4.03 -6.97
N THR A 34 4.90 4.09 -8.09
CA THR A 34 4.38 5.35 -8.64
C THR A 34 2.92 5.56 -8.23
N PRO A 35 2.49 6.82 -8.02
CA PRO A 35 1.09 7.14 -7.72
C PRO A 35 0.15 6.73 -8.87
N GLU A 36 0.63 6.75 -10.11
CA GLU A 36 -0.11 6.32 -11.30
C GLU A 36 -0.47 4.84 -11.24
N ALA A 37 0.47 3.98 -10.82
CA ALA A 37 0.21 2.55 -10.64
C ALA A 37 -0.81 2.29 -9.53
N LEU A 38 -0.89 3.17 -8.53
CA LEU A 38 -1.90 3.12 -7.45
C LEU A 38 -3.27 3.62 -7.91
N GLN A 39 -3.35 4.49 -8.92
CA GLN A 39 -4.62 5.00 -9.46
C GLN A 39 -5.38 3.97 -10.30
N ALA A 40 -4.71 2.92 -10.79
CA ALA A 40 -5.35 1.83 -11.51
C ALA A 40 -6.25 0.93 -10.63
N TRP A 41 -6.17 1.07 -9.30
CA TRP A 41 -6.88 0.25 -8.34
C TRP A 41 -7.84 1.10 -7.51
N GLU A 42 -9.05 0.60 -7.27
CA GLU A 42 -10.04 1.29 -6.42
C GLU A 42 -9.59 1.33 -4.95
N ARG A 43 -8.92 0.25 -4.52
CA ARG A 43 -8.38 0.12 -3.19
C ARG A 43 -6.95 -0.38 -3.24
N VAL A 44 -6.06 0.38 -2.62
CA VAL A 44 -4.70 -0.08 -2.39
C VAL A 44 -4.41 -0.12 -0.91
N GLN A 45 -4.02 -1.29 -0.42
CA GLN A 45 -3.56 -1.50 0.94
C GLN A 45 -2.04 -1.61 0.93
N VAL A 46 -1.34 -1.07 1.92
CA VAL A 46 0.11 -1.29 2.10
C VAL A 46 0.38 -1.82 3.49
N LYS A 47 1.22 -2.86 3.60
CA LYS A 47 1.64 -3.39 4.91
C LYS A 47 3.07 -2.96 5.19
N VAL A 48 3.22 -2.01 6.11
CA VAL A 48 4.54 -1.50 6.53
C VAL A 48 4.77 -1.77 8.02
N PRO A 49 5.97 -2.22 8.42
CA PRO A 49 6.32 -2.32 9.83
C PRO A 49 6.28 -0.92 10.46
N ALA A 50 5.60 -0.80 11.60
CA ALA A 50 5.40 0.48 12.29
C ALA A 50 6.71 1.05 12.83
N GLU A 51 7.75 0.23 12.94
CA GLU A 51 9.10 0.59 13.36
C GLU A 51 9.86 1.34 12.27
N ASN A 52 9.43 1.21 11.01
CA ASN A 52 10.14 1.79 9.88
C ASN A 52 9.48 3.09 9.42
N THR A 53 9.78 4.15 10.17
CA THR A 53 9.25 5.51 9.98
C THR A 53 9.64 6.12 8.63
N ALA A 54 10.75 5.69 8.03
CA ALA A 54 11.20 6.15 6.73
C ALA A 54 10.18 5.79 5.62
N TRP A 55 9.70 4.55 5.60
CA TRP A 55 8.66 4.14 4.65
C TRP A 55 7.33 4.82 4.94
N LEU A 56 6.96 4.98 6.23
CA LEU A 56 5.74 5.70 6.59
C LEU A 56 5.75 7.13 6.04
N SER A 57 6.85 7.86 6.22
CA SER A 57 7.00 9.23 5.73
C SER A 57 7.03 9.28 4.21
N ALA A 58 7.61 8.29 3.53
CA ALA A 58 7.64 8.24 2.07
C ALA A 58 6.28 7.88 1.43
N LEU A 59 5.42 7.17 2.15
CA LEU A 59 4.06 6.81 1.72
C LEU A 59 3.02 7.90 2.00
N GLN A 60 3.23 8.77 3.01
CA GLN A 60 2.35 9.91 3.27
C GLN A 60 2.09 10.80 2.03
N PRO A 61 3.10 11.25 1.26
CA PRO A 61 2.88 12.08 0.07
C PRO A 61 2.19 11.33 -1.07
N LEU A 62 2.20 9.99 -1.05
CA LEU A 62 1.45 9.16 -2.01
C LEU A 62 -0.07 9.09 -1.69
N GLY A 63 -0.53 9.77 -0.63
CA GLY A 63 -1.94 9.83 -0.23
C GLY A 63 -2.37 8.67 0.66
N PHE A 64 -1.42 7.90 1.22
CA PHE A 64 -1.73 6.81 2.13
C PHE A 64 -2.15 7.34 3.50
N SER A 65 -3.38 7.02 3.88
CA SER A 65 -3.90 7.33 5.21
C SER A 65 -3.58 6.19 6.18
N PHE A 66 -2.71 6.44 7.15
CA PHE A 66 -2.35 5.46 8.15
C PHE A 66 -3.36 5.42 9.30
N GLY A 67 -4.16 4.36 9.35
CA GLY A 67 -5.04 4.09 10.49
C GLY A 67 -4.29 3.80 11.80
N ARG A 68 -5.08 3.58 12.86
CA ARG A 68 -4.60 3.23 14.21
C ARG A 68 -3.72 1.97 14.15
N ARG A 69 -2.53 2.04 14.74
CA ARG A 69 -1.56 0.93 14.83
C ARG A 69 -2.21 -0.29 15.51
N ARG A 70 -2.16 -1.46 14.88
CA ARG A 70 -2.54 -2.74 15.48
C ARG A 70 -1.47 -3.79 15.17
N GLY A 71 -0.84 -4.35 16.20
CA GLY A 71 0.08 -5.49 16.05
C GLY A 71 1.39 -5.21 15.31
N GLY A 72 2.03 -4.04 15.51
CA GLY A 72 3.38 -3.78 14.98
C GLY A 72 3.47 -3.39 13.50
N PHE A 73 2.37 -3.48 12.74
CA PHE A 73 2.30 -3.03 11.35
C PHE A 73 1.26 -1.92 11.21
N ARG A 74 1.43 -1.06 10.20
CA ARG A 74 0.39 -0.12 9.77
C ARG A 74 -0.13 -0.56 8.41
N ILE A 75 -1.45 -0.62 8.31
CA ILE A 75 -2.15 -0.76 7.05
C ILE A 75 -2.58 0.64 6.67
N ALA A 76 -2.13 1.11 5.51
CA ALA A 76 -2.69 2.31 4.90
C ALA A 76 -3.49 1.95 3.66
N GLY A 77 -4.69 2.51 3.59
CA GLY A 77 -5.58 2.39 2.46
C GLY A 77 -5.58 3.70 1.69
N LYS A 78 -5.42 3.64 0.36
CA LYS A 78 -5.83 4.72 -0.54
C LYS A 78 -7.15 4.30 -1.20
N ARG A 79 -8.19 5.11 -1.01
CA ARG A 79 -9.39 5.05 -1.86
C ARG A 79 -9.12 6.01 -3.02
N ALA A 80 -9.24 5.51 -4.25
CA ALA A 80 -9.28 6.38 -5.42
C ALA A 80 -10.52 7.28 -5.38
#